data_AF-A0A933VRI7-F1
#
_entry.id   AF-A0A933VRI7-F1
#
_cell.length_a   1.000
_cell.length_b   1.000
_cell.length_c   1.000
_cell.angle_alpha   90.00
_cell.angle_beta   90.00
_cell.angle_gamma   90.00
#
_symmetry.space_group_name_H-M   'P 1'
#
loop_
_entity.id
_entity.type
_entity.pdbx_description
1 polymer ?
#
loop_
_entity_poly.entity_id
_entity_poly.type
_entity_poly.pdbx_seq_one_letter_code
_entity_poly.pdbx_strand_id
1 'polypeptide(L)'
;MTAGVILSLIIENASYVIIFLACAYGAYINIKQSKTMPGADILGIGFLLYGIYGMLAFAGPGFTGSYFSAFARVGVLDSSTIMYFVSYVLRLGMIVIIIGLLRLARNVKT
;
A
#
# COMPACT_ATOMS: atom_id res chain seq x y z
N MET A 1 9.96 -26.47 9.23
CA MET A 1 8.94 -25.42 9.44
C MET A 1 7.80 -26.00 10.25
N THR A 2 7.41 -25.37 11.36
CA THR A 2 6.26 -25.80 12.16
C THR A 2 4.95 -25.35 11.50
N ALA A 3 3.84 -26.05 11.75
CA ALA A 3 2.53 -25.74 11.14
C ALA A 3 2.08 -24.28 11.36
N GLY A 4 2.40 -23.69 12.52
CA GLY A 4 2.12 -22.29 12.82
C GLY A 4 2.84 -21.30 11.91
N VAL A 5 4.04 -21.61 11.43
CA VAL A 5 4.79 -20.75 10.50
C VAL A 5 4.13 -20.74 9.12
N ILE A 6 3.63 -21.89 8.66
CA ILE A 6 2.92 -21.99 7.37
C ILE A 6 1.60 -21.20 7.43
N LEU A 7 0.84 -21.32 8.52
CA LEU A 7 -0.41 -20.59 8.71
C LEU A 7 -0.19 -19.07 8.71
N SER A 8 0.82 -18.58 9.42
CA SER A 8 1.16 -17.15 9.44
C SER A 8 1.52 -16.62 8.05
N LEU A 9 2.27 -17.39 7.26
CA LEU A 9 2.63 -17.00 5.88
C LEU A 9 1.39 -16.94 4.98
N ILE A 10 0.44 -17.87 5.12
CA ILE A 10 -0.82 -17.86 4.35
C ILE A 10 -1.62 -16.60 4.68
N ILE A 11 -1.79 -16.29 5.97
CA ILE A 11 -2.53 -15.11 6.42
C ILE A 11 -1.86 -13.81 5.93
N GLU A 12 -0.54 -13.75 6.02
CA GLU A 12 0.24 -12.60 5.59
C GLU A 12 0.09 -12.34 4.08
N ASN A 13 0.23 -13.37 3.25
CA ASN A 13 0.05 -13.26 1.80
C ASN A 13 -1.39 -12.93 1.40
N ALA A 14 -2.38 -13.54 2.07
CA ALA A 14 -3.79 -13.22 1.85
C ALA A 14 -4.09 -11.75 2.18
N SER A 15 -3.46 -11.19 3.22
CA SER A 15 -3.63 -9.78 3.59
C SER A 15 -3.13 -8.83 2.49
N TYR A 16 -2.03 -9.14 1.80
CA TYR A 16 -1.53 -8.31 0.69
C TYR A 16 -2.46 -8.31 -0.53
N VAL A 17 -3.03 -9.46 -0.85
CA VAL A 17 -4.04 -9.57 -1.93
C VAL A 17 -5.27 -8.74 -1.57
N ILE A 18 -5.76 -8.83 -0.33
CA ILE A 18 -6.91 -8.03 0.13
C ILE A 18 -6.58 -6.53 0.09
N ILE A 19 -5.39 -6.12 0.53
CA ILE A 19 -4.94 -4.71 0.47
C ILE A 19 -4.93 -4.22 -0.98
N PHE A 20 -4.38 -5.01 -1.91
CA PHE A 20 -4.36 -4.65 -3.32
C PHE A 20 -5.78 -4.47 -3.88
N LEU A 21 -6.69 -5.42 -3.63
CA LEU A 21 -8.07 -5.36 -4.11
C LEU A 21 -8.82 -4.15 -3.52
N ALA A 22 -8.68 -3.90 -2.23
CA ALA A 22 -9.29 -2.74 -1.56
C ALA A 22 -8.77 -1.42 -2.16
N CYS A 23 -7.47 -1.34 -2.44
CA CYS A 23 -6.85 -0.17 -3.03
C CYS A 23 -7.26 0.05 -4.50
N ALA A 24 -7.32 -1.01 -5.31
CA ALA A 24 -7.79 -0.92 -6.68
C ALA A 24 -9.26 -0.47 -6.73
N TYR A 25 -10.10 -1.01 -5.85
CA TYR A 25 -11.50 -0.61 -5.73
C TYR A 25 -11.66 0.84 -5.24
N GLY A 26 -10.92 1.22 -4.20
CA GLY A 26 -10.89 2.59 -3.69
C GLY A 26 -10.42 3.58 -4.74
N ALA A 27 -9.38 3.24 -5.51
CA ALA A 27 -8.90 4.04 -6.62
C ALA A 27 -9.96 4.24 -7.70
N TYR A 28 -10.62 3.16 -8.12
CA TYR A 28 -11.67 3.21 -9.12
C TYR A 28 -12.82 4.14 -8.73
N ILE A 29 -13.32 4.03 -7.49
CA ILE A 29 -14.38 4.91 -6.98
C ILE A 29 -13.93 6.37 -6.98
N ASN A 30 -12.75 6.64 -6.42
CA ASN A 30 -12.24 7.99 -6.26
C ASN A 30 -11.97 8.67 -7.62
N ILE A 31 -11.41 7.93 -8.59
CA ILE A 31 -11.24 8.43 -9.97
C ILE A 31 -12.59 8.71 -10.62
N LYS A 32 -13.60 7.86 -10.42
CA LYS A 32 -14.95 8.10 -10.95
C LYS A 32 -15.60 9.35 -10.34
N GLN A 33 -15.37 9.61 -9.06
CA GLN A 33 -15.89 10.77 -8.34
C GLN A 33 -15.07 12.05 -8.52
N SER A 34 -13.89 11.98 -9.15
CA SER A 34 -13.03 13.16 -9.38
C SER A 34 -13.70 14.31 -10.13
N LYS A 35 -14.70 14.00 -10.97
CA LYS A 35 -15.49 15.01 -11.70
C LYS A 35 -16.37 15.87 -10.79
N THR A 36 -16.76 15.34 -9.64
CA THR A 36 -17.69 15.98 -8.69
C THR A 36 -17.01 16.40 -7.39
N MET A 37 -15.88 15.79 -7.05
CA MET A 37 -15.16 16.02 -5.79
C MET A 37 -13.68 16.32 -6.07
N PRO A 38 -13.27 17.60 -6.07
CA PRO A 38 -11.86 17.96 -6.29
C PRO A 38 -10.99 17.44 -5.13
N GLY A 39 -9.98 16.63 -5.46
CA GLY A 39 -9.16 15.89 -4.49
C GLY A 39 -9.39 14.38 -4.51
N ALA A 40 -10.50 13.89 -5.05
CA ALA A 40 -10.73 12.46 -5.23
C ALA A 40 -9.83 11.85 -6.32
N ASP A 41 -9.41 12.63 -7.32
CA ASP A 41 -8.35 12.28 -8.26
C ASP A 41 -7.03 11.89 -7.56
N ILE A 42 -6.59 12.74 -6.63
CA ILE A 42 -5.36 12.54 -5.87
C ILE A 42 -5.50 11.32 -4.95
N LEU A 43 -6.64 11.16 -4.27
CA LEU A 43 -6.93 9.96 -3.48
C LEU A 43 -6.82 8.69 -4.33
N GLY A 44 -7.38 8.72 -5.53
CA GLY A 44 -7.35 7.60 -6.46
C GLY A 44 -5.92 7.19 -6.83
N ILE A 45 -5.07 8.16 -7.16
CA ILE A 45 -3.65 7.93 -7.45
C ILE A 45 -2.93 7.37 -6.22
N GLY A 46 -3.21 7.92 -5.05
CA GLY A 46 -2.62 7.46 -3.79
C GLY A 46 -2.97 6.00 -3.47
N PHE A 47 -4.23 5.61 -3.67
CA PHE A 47 -4.65 4.22 -3.54
C PHE A 47 -4.00 3.31 -4.59
N LEU A 48 -3.82 3.74 -5.83
CA LEU A 48 -3.11 2.93 -6.84
C LEU A 48 -1.65 2.68 -6.44
N LEU A 49 -0.94 3.72 -5.99
CA LEU A 49 0.43 3.59 -5.50
C LEU A 49 0.49 2.64 -4.29
N TYR A 50 -0.44 2.80 -3.34
CA TYR A 50 -0.52 1.91 -2.18
C TYR A 50 -0.87 0.46 -2.57
N GLY A 51 -1.71 0.26 -3.58
CA GLY A 51 -2.03 -1.06 -4.13
C GLY A 51 -0.84 -1.73 -4.83
N ILE A 52 -0.03 -0.96 -5.57
CA ILE A 52 1.19 -1.47 -6.20
C ILE A 52 2.15 -2.05 -5.16
N TYR A 53 2.25 -1.44 -3.96
CA TYR A 53 2.97 -2.05 -2.84
C TYR A 53 2.41 -3.43 -2.48
N GLY A 54 1.09 -3.58 -2.36
CA GLY A 54 0.45 -4.88 -2.08
C GLY A 54 0.81 -5.95 -3.10
N MET A 55 0.87 -5.60 -4.39
CA MET A 55 1.33 -6.53 -5.43
C MET A 55 2.82 -6.84 -5.35
N LEU A 56 3.66 -5.82 -5.12
CA LEU A 56 5.12 -6.00 -5.03
C LEU A 56 5.50 -6.83 -3.79
N ALA A 57 4.75 -6.69 -2.70
CA ALA A 57 4.91 -7.50 -1.49
C ALA A 57 4.52 -8.97 -1.73
N PHE A 58 3.52 -9.24 -2.58
CA PHE A 58 3.15 -10.61 -2.95
C PHE A 58 4.07 -11.25 -4.01
N ALA A 59 4.49 -10.47 -5.02
CA ALA A 59 5.24 -10.97 -6.17
C ALA A 59 6.77 -10.95 -6.00
N GLY A 60 7.29 -10.23 -5.01
CA GLY A 60 8.73 -10.07 -4.79
C GLY A 60 9.39 -11.33 -4.21
N PRO A 61 10.45 -11.88 -4.83
CA PRO A 61 11.24 -12.94 -4.23
C PRO A 61 11.88 -12.43 -2.93
N GLY A 62 11.56 -13.06 -1.79
CA GLY A 62 12.04 -12.66 -0.45
C GLY A 62 10.97 -12.24 0.55
N PHE A 63 9.71 -12.04 0.13
CA PHE A 63 8.58 -11.73 1.03
C PHE A 63 7.99 -12.97 1.74
N THR A 64 8.54 -14.15 1.52
CA THR A 64 8.17 -15.41 2.21
C THR A 64 8.69 -15.49 3.65
N GLY A 65 9.25 -14.40 4.19
CA GLY A 65 9.72 -14.30 5.56
C GLY A 65 9.06 -13.13 6.26
N SER A 66 8.15 -13.44 7.19
CA SER A 66 7.53 -12.56 8.20
C SER A 66 7.76 -11.06 8.03
N TYR A 67 6.69 -10.33 7.73
CA TYR A 67 6.56 -8.87 7.70
C TYR A 67 7.32 -8.16 8.84
N PHE A 68 7.33 -8.73 10.05
CA PHE A 68 8.06 -8.17 11.20
C PHE A 68 9.57 -8.22 11.03
N SER A 69 10.11 -9.32 10.47
CA SER A 69 11.54 -9.46 10.20
C SER A 69 12.00 -8.55 9.06
N ALA A 70 11.13 -8.35 8.07
CA ALA A 70 11.34 -7.45 6.95
C ALA A 70 11.32 -5.98 7.40
N PHE A 71 10.30 -5.58 8.15
CA PHE A 71 10.13 -4.20 8.65
C PHE A 71 11.23 -3.81 9.65
N ALA A 72 11.66 -4.74 10.51
CA ALA A 72 12.80 -4.53 11.42
C ALA A 72 14.12 -4.31 10.66
N ARG A 73 14.29 -4.94 9.49
CA ARG A 73 15.45 -4.74 8.62
C ARG A 73 15.40 -3.46 7.79
N VAL A 74 14.25 -2.80 7.62
CA VAL A 74 14.19 -1.48 6.95
C VAL A 74 14.75 -0.36 7.86
N GLY A 75 14.79 -0.57 9.19
CA GLY A 75 15.45 0.33 10.14
C GLY A 75 16.97 0.17 10.21
N VAL A 76 17.48 -0.96 9.71
CA VAL A 76 18.91 -1.24 9.56
C VAL A 76 19.24 -0.91 8.11
N LEU A 77 19.98 0.17 7.86
CA LEU A 77 20.29 0.71 6.52
C LEU A 77 21.16 -0.23 5.66
N ASP A 78 20.76 -1.49 5.47
CA ASP A 78 21.43 -2.46 4.63
C ASP A 78 20.75 -2.45 3.24
N SER A 79 21.38 -1.67 2.35
CA SER A 79 20.86 -1.20 1.05
C SER A 79 20.58 -2.27 -0.02
N SER A 80 20.61 -3.56 0.31
CA SER A 80 20.65 -4.64 -0.67
C SER A 80 19.31 -5.34 -0.96
N THR A 81 18.24 -5.02 -0.24
CA THR A 81 16.94 -5.70 -0.45
C THR A 81 15.93 -4.81 -1.16
N ILE A 82 15.34 -5.35 -2.24
CA ILE A 82 14.15 -4.89 -2.99
C ILE A 82 13.08 -4.27 -2.06
N MET A 83 13.00 -4.71 -0.80
CA MET A 83 12.14 -4.16 0.26
C MET A 83 12.33 -2.67 0.55
N TYR A 84 13.55 -2.11 0.44
CA TYR A 84 13.77 -0.67 0.60
C TYR A 84 13.10 0.11 -0.55
N PHE A 85 13.21 -0.39 -1.78
CA PHE A 85 12.55 0.17 -2.97
C PHE A 85 11.03 0.03 -2.91
N VAL A 86 10.52 -1.11 -2.46
CA VAL A 86 9.08 -1.37 -2.30
C VAL A 86 8.47 -0.45 -1.24
N SER A 87 9.23 -0.09 -0.20
CA SER A 87 8.79 0.85 0.85
C SER A 87 8.58 2.28 0.36
N TYR A 88 9.22 2.71 -0.73
CA TYR A 88 9.01 4.06 -1.28
C TYR A 88 7.62 4.23 -1.87
N VAL A 89 7.13 3.24 -2.63
CA VAL A 89 5.81 3.32 -3.25
C VAL A 89 4.72 3.36 -2.18
N LEU A 90 4.88 2.58 -1.10
CA LEU A 90 4.02 2.63 0.08
C LEU A 90 3.96 4.04 0.69
N ARG A 91 5.12 4.64 0.99
CA ARG A 91 5.23 5.96 1.62
C ARG A 91 4.68 7.06 0.72
N LEU A 92 5.00 7.02 -0.58
CA LEU A 92 4.46 7.95 -1.57
C LEU A 92 2.94 7.80 -1.68
N GLY A 93 2.41 6.57 -1.72
CA GLY A 93 0.98 6.30 -1.72
C GLY A 93 0.28 6.91 -0.49
N MET A 94 0.81 6.69 0.71
CA MET A 94 0.28 7.28 1.95
C MET A 94 0.29 8.81 1.91
N ILE A 95 1.39 9.43 1.48
CA ILE A 95 1.50 10.90 1.38
C ILE A 95 0.45 11.44 0.41
N VAL A 96 0.30 10.81 -0.76
CA VAL A 96 -0.67 11.21 -1.78
C VAL A 96 -2.10 11.06 -1.26
N ILE A 97 -2.42 9.97 -0.55
CA ILE A 97 -3.73 9.80 0.11
C ILE A 97 -3.98 10.94 1.10
N ILE A 98 -3.02 11.27 1.96
CA ILE A 98 -3.17 12.36 2.95
C ILE A 98 -3.41 13.71 2.25
N ILE A 99 -2.64 14.01 1.19
CA ILE A 99 -2.83 15.25 0.41
C ILE A 99 -4.21 15.28 -0.24
N GLY A 100 -4.67 14.16 -0.80
CA GLY A 100 -6.01 14.02 -1.37
C GLY A 100 -7.11 14.27 -0.34
N LEU A 101 -6.97 13.71 0.87
CA LEU A 101 -7.89 13.93 1.99
C LEU A 101 -7.91 15.40 2.41
N LEU A 102 -6.75 16.04 2.53
CA LEU A 102 -6.64 17.45 2.88
C LEU A 102 -7.30 18.35 1.83
N ARG A 103 -7.11 18.05 0.54
CA ARG A 103 -7.74 18.80 -0.56
C ARG A 103 -9.26 18.63 -0.53
N LEU A 104 -9.74 17.41 -0.33
CA LEU A 104 -11.17 17.11 -0.25
C LEU A 104 -11.80 17.80 0.99
N ALA A 105 -11.14 17.75 2.14
CA ALA A 105 -11.59 18.41 3.38
C ALA A 105 -11.64 19.94 3.28
N ARG A 106 -10.76 20.57 2.49
CA ARG A 106 -10.81 22.01 2.23
C ARG A 106 -11.99 22.40 1.34
N ASN A 107 -12.35 21.57 0.37
CA ASN A 107 -13.46 21.86 -0.55
C ASN A 107 -14.85 21.58 0.04
N VAL A 108 -14.96 20.74 1.08
CA VAL A 108 -16.23 20.46 1.77
C VAL A 108 -16.62 21.58 2.75
N LYS A 109 -15.66 22.42 3.16
CA LYS A 109 -15.90 23.55 4.09
C LYS A 109 -16.26 24.88 3.39
N THR A 110 -16.17 24.93 2.07
CA THR A 110 -16.66 26.02 1.21
C THR A 110 -18.01 25.67 0.62
#